data_AF-A0A432RXJ5-F1
#
_entry.id   AF-A0A432RXJ5-F1
#
_cell.length_a   1.000
_cell.length_b   1.000
_cell.length_c   1.000
_cell.angle_alpha   90.00
_cell.angle_beta   90.00
_cell.angle_gamma   90.00
#
_symmetry.space_group_name_H-M   'P 1'
#
loop_
_entity.id
_entity.type
_entity.pdbx_description
1 polymer ?
#
loop_
_entity_poly.entity_id
_entity_poly.type
_entity_poly.pdbx_seq_one_letter_code
_entity_poly.pdbx_strand_id
1 'polypeptide(L)'
;MNSLIVYMFIALAFGIIFLFFYIFMRDKNIEKKFQRIGAALEEMNREIYNLQKTNREHSKNLELEIDRIISNKIDDVGESLLKILKDFKYQSSEEIKSLYNKVEKIENRVKETTLPNIDDLRLEKKDDKERVKELFEIGYSIEEIAKELELTAGEVQLLLKF
;
A
#
# COMPACT_ATOMS: atom_id res chain seq x y z
N MET A 1 -55.37 100.93 -2.08
CA MET A 1 -55.02 99.49 -2.12
C MET A 1 -55.92 98.77 -1.11
N ASN A 2 -56.69 97.75 -1.52
CA ASN A 2 -57.55 97.04 -0.56
C ASN A 2 -56.69 96.34 0.50
N SER A 3 -56.94 96.62 1.78
CA SER A 3 -56.20 96.01 2.91
C SER A 3 -56.17 94.48 2.84
N LEU A 4 -57.20 93.86 2.26
CA LEU A 4 -57.28 92.43 1.97
C LEU A 4 -56.11 91.91 1.12
N ILE A 5 -55.73 92.65 0.06
CA ILE A 5 -54.64 92.25 -0.84
C ILE A 5 -53.31 92.29 -0.09
N VAL A 6 -53.11 93.30 0.76
CA VAL A 6 -51.90 93.43 1.59
C VAL A 6 -51.77 92.26 2.58
N TYR A 7 -52.85 91.86 3.25
CA TYR A 7 -52.82 90.70 4.15
C TYR A 7 -52.53 89.38 3.42
N MET A 8 -53.05 89.20 2.20
CA MET A 8 -52.76 88.01 1.39
C MET A 8 -51.28 87.90 1.03
N PHE A 9 -50.64 89.02 0.65
CA PHE A 9 -49.20 89.04 0.36
C PHE A 9 -48.35 88.73 1.60
N ILE A 10 -48.73 89.25 2.77
CA ILE A 10 -48.04 88.96 4.03
C ILE A 10 -48.16 87.47 4.39
N ALA A 11 -49.35 86.89 4.26
CA ALA A 11 -49.57 85.47 4.53
C ALA A 11 -48.73 84.57 3.59
N LEU A 12 -48.64 84.95 2.31
CA LEU A 12 -47.86 84.22 1.32
C LEU A 12 -46.35 84.31 1.62
N ALA A 13 -45.87 85.51 2.01
CA ALA A 13 -44.48 85.70 2.44
C ALA A 13 -44.14 84.84 3.68
N PHE A 14 -45.02 84.81 4.68
CA PHE A 14 -44.86 83.93 5.84
C PHE A 14 -44.86 82.45 5.46
N GLY A 15 -45.73 82.04 4.54
CA GLY A 15 -45.76 80.66 4.03
C GLY A 15 -44.45 80.23 3.37
N ILE A 16 -43.84 81.12 2.58
CA ILE A 16 -42.54 80.86 1.95
C ILE A 16 -41.44 80.73 3.02
N ILE A 17 -41.38 81.64 3.99
CA ILE A 17 -40.38 81.59 5.09
C ILE A 17 -40.52 80.28 5.88
N PHE A 18 -41.76 79.88 6.18
CA PHE A 18 -42.02 78.63 6.90
C PHE A 18 -41.55 77.41 6.11
N LEU A 19 -41.72 77.40 4.78
CA LEU A 19 -41.26 76.32 3.92
C LEU A 19 -39.73 76.21 3.89
N PHE A 20 -39.01 77.34 3.87
CA PHE A 20 -37.55 77.33 4.01
C PHE A 20 -37.10 76.77 5.37
N PHE A 21 -37.78 77.15 6.45
CA PHE A 21 -37.47 76.62 7.78
C PHE A 21 -37.70 75.10 7.86
N TYR A 22 -38.79 74.63 7.27
CA TYR A 22 -39.09 73.20 7.18
C TYR A 22 -38.01 72.42 6.41
N ILE A 23 -37.60 72.92 5.24
CA ILE A 23 -36.53 72.30 4.43
C ILE A 23 -35.22 72.27 5.22
N PHE A 24 -34.85 73.37 5.88
CA PHE A 24 -33.63 73.45 6.68
C PHE A 24 -33.62 72.44 7.85
N MET A 25 -34.74 72.29 8.56
CA MET A 25 -34.87 71.26 9.60
C MET A 25 -34.78 69.85 9.03
N ARG A 26 -35.42 69.62 7.87
CA ARG A 26 -35.40 68.31 7.20
C ARG A 26 -33.99 67.92 6.77
N ASP A 27 -33.24 68.85 6.16
CA ASP A 27 -31.90 68.59 5.65
C ASP A 27 -30.92 68.25 6.77
N LYS A 28 -31.01 68.94 7.92
CA LYS A 28 -30.25 68.57 9.12
C LYS A 28 -30.54 67.16 9.61
N ASN A 29 -31.80 66.71 9.53
CA ASN A 29 -32.16 65.35 9.93
C ASN A 29 -31.63 64.32 8.94
N ILE A 30 -31.63 64.63 7.64
CA ILE A 30 -31.08 63.77 6.60
C ILE A 30 -29.56 63.65 6.77
N GLU A 31 -28.85 64.75 7.00
CA GLU A 31 -27.40 64.76 7.23
C GLU A 31 -27.01 63.88 8.41
N LYS A 32 -27.71 63.99 9.54
CA LYS A 32 -27.48 63.12 10.71
C LYS A 32 -27.68 61.64 10.40
N LYS A 33 -28.67 61.29 9.56
CA LYS A 33 -28.89 59.91 9.14
C LYS A 33 -27.74 59.41 8.26
N PHE A 34 -27.28 60.22 7.31
CA PHE A 34 -26.12 59.89 6.49
C PHE A 34 -24.84 59.70 7.30
N GLN A 35 -24.59 60.56 8.30
CA GLN A 35 -23.45 60.40 9.20
C GLN A 35 -23.50 59.07 9.97
N ARG A 36 -24.68 58.69 10.48
CA ARG A 36 -24.86 57.40 11.16
C ARG A 36 -24.63 56.21 10.24
N ILE A 37 -25.13 56.27 9.00
CA ILE A 37 -24.89 55.23 7.99
C ILE A 37 -23.40 55.15 7.67
N GLY A 38 -22.73 56.28 7.49
CA GLY A 38 -21.29 56.33 7.26
C GLY A 38 -20.49 55.68 8.39
N ALA A 39 -20.81 56.00 9.64
CA ALA A 39 -20.19 55.38 10.81
C ALA A 39 -20.42 53.86 10.87
N ALA A 40 -21.66 53.41 10.62
CA ALA A 40 -21.99 51.99 10.58
C ALA A 40 -21.25 51.25 9.44
N LEU A 41 -21.10 51.87 8.26
CA LEU A 41 -20.34 51.30 7.16
C LEU A 41 -18.84 51.19 7.48
N GLU A 42 -18.27 52.19 8.16
CA GLU A 42 -16.89 52.14 8.60
C GLU A 42 -16.66 51.02 9.62
N GLU A 43 -17.58 50.87 10.58
CA GLU A 43 -17.56 49.80 11.57
C GLU A 43 -17.68 48.42 10.90
N MET A 44 -18.64 48.24 9.98
CA MET A 44 -18.77 47.00 9.20
C MET A 44 -17.51 46.70 8.40
N ASN A 45 -16.89 47.70 7.75
CA ASN A 45 -15.67 47.49 6.98
C ASN A 45 -14.49 47.05 7.88
N ARG A 46 -14.38 47.64 9.07
CA ARG A 46 -13.38 47.28 10.07
C ARG A 46 -13.60 45.85 10.58
N GLU A 47 -14.85 45.48 10.85
CA GLU A 47 -15.20 44.13 11.28
C GLU A 47 -14.89 43.09 10.19
N ILE A 48 -15.27 43.36 8.93
CA ILE A 48 -14.93 42.51 7.79
C ILE A 48 -13.41 42.31 7.67
N TYR A 49 -12.63 43.38 7.78
CA TYR A 49 -11.18 43.30 7.75
C TYR A 49 -10.63 42.41 8.89
N ASN A 50 -11.12 42.62 10.11
CA ASN A 50 -10.69 41.84 11.27
C ASN A 50 -11.07 40.37 11.14
N LEU A 51 -12.27 40.05 10.64
CA LEU A 51 -12.71 38.69 10.37
C LEU A 51 -11.84 38.02 9.30
N GLN A 52 -11.56 38.73 8.19
CA GLN A 52 -10.67 38.20 7.14
C GLN A 52 -9.26 37.94 7.65
N LYS A 53 -8.71 38.86 8.46
CA LYS A 53 -7.39 38.70 9.07
C LYS A 53 -7.36 37.51 10.01
N THR A 54 -8.33 37.42 10.92
CA THR A 54 -8.46 36.33 11.89
C THR A 54 -8.60 34.99 11.18
N ASN A 55 -9.41 34.90 10.13
CA ASN A 55 -9.58 33.67 9.36
C ASN A 55 -8.29 33.24 8.67
N ARG A 56 -7.55 34.17 8.05
CA ARG A 56 -6.23 33.87 7.45
C ARG A 56 -5.22 33.35 8.48
N GLU A 57 -5.19 33.96 9.66
CA GLU A 57 -4.31 33.53 10.75
C GLU A 57 -4.70 32.12 11.24
N HIS A 58 -6.00 31.84 11.41
CA HIS A 58 -6.48 30.50 11.76
C HIS A 58 -6.14 29.46 10.70
N SER A 59 -6.35 29.76 9.41
CA SER A 59 -6.00 28.83 8.32
C SER A 59 -4.49 28.50 8.33
N LYS A 60 -3.64 29.52 8.51
CA LYS A 60 -2.18 29.31 8.58
C LYS A 60 -1.76 28.48 9.80
N ASN A 61 -2.35 28.74 10.96
CA ASN A 61 -2.07 27.96 12.17
C ASN A 61 -2.52 26.51 12.03
N LEU A 62 -3.69 26.30 11.41
CA LEU A 62 -4.23 24.97 11.16
C LEU A 62 -3.34 24.18 10.18
N GLU A 63 -2.85 24.81 9.12
CA GLU A 63 -1.90 24.21 8.18
C GLU A 63 -0.61 23.75 8.90
N LEU A 64 -0.02 24.61 9.72
CA LEU A 64 1.17 24.27 10.51
C LEU A 64 0.92 23.15 11.52
N GLU A 65 -0.28 23.09 12.12
CA GLU A 65 -0.66 22.03 13.06
C GLU A 65 -0.85 20.69 12.33
N ILE A 66 -1.52 20.70 11.20
CA ILE A 66 -1.70 19.51 10.34
C ILE A 66 -0.33 18.98 9.89
N ASP A 67 0.56 19.85 9.42
CA ASP A 67 1.90 19.45 8.99
C ASP A 67 2.70 18.80 10.13
N ARG A 68 2.62 19.37 11.34
CA ARG A 68 3.26 18.78 12.53
C ARG A 68 2.69 17.42 12.88
N ILE A 69 1.36 17.28 12.86
CA ILE A 69 0.69 16.00 13.15
C ILE A 69 1.08 14.95 12.11
N ILE A 70 1.06 15.30 10.83
CA ILE A 70 1.44 14.41 9.74
C ILE A 70 2.91 13.98 9.88
N SER A 71 3.83 14.92 10.11
CA SER A 71 5.25 14.60 10.29
C SER A 71 5.47 13.63 11.45
N ASN A 72 4.91 13.92 12.63
CA ASN A 72 5.04 13.06 13.79
C ASN A 72 4.44 11.66 13.52
N LYS A 73 3.31 11.59 12.82
CA LYS A 73 2.67 10.31 12.50
C LYS A 73 3.47 9.50 11.48
N ILE A 74 4.08 10.17 10.51
CA ILE A 74 4.98 9.54 9.54
C ILE A 74 6.20 8.97 10.26
N ASP A 75 6.78 9.72 11.20
CA ASP A 75 7.93 9.26 11.97
C ASP A 75 7.57 8.04 12.84
N ASP A 76 6.45 8.09 13.58
CA ASP A 76 5.95 6.96 14.39
C ASP A 76 5.72 5.70 13.54
N VAL A 77 5.03 5.86 12.40
CA VAL A 77 4.75 4.74 11.48
C VAL A 77 6.04 4.23 10.86
N GLY A 78 6.96 5.11 10.49
CA GLY A 78 8.27 4.78 9.94
C GLY A 78 9.11 3.96 10.92
N GLU A 79 9.19 4.39 12.19
CA GLU A 79 9.89 3.65 13.23
C GLU A 79 9.25 2.28 13.49
N SER A 80 7.91 2.22 13.57
CA SER A 80 7.18 0.97 13.74
C SER A 80 7.43 -0.01 12.58
N LEU A 81 7.39 0.47 11.34
CA LEU A 81 7.67 -0.35 10.16
C LEU A 81 9.13 -0.82 10.11
N LEU A 82 10.08 0.06 10.46
CA LEU A 82 11.49 -0.31 10.57
C LEU A 82 11.71 -1.41 11.60
N LYS A 83 11.02 -1.34 12.75
CA LYS A 83 11.06 -2.40 13.77
C LYS A 83 10.50 -3.71 13.24
N ILE A 84 9.30 -3.69 12.65
CA ILE A 84 8.67 -4.88 12.06
C ILE A 84 9.58 -5.51 10.99
N LEU A 85 10.19 -4.71 10.12
CA LEU A 85 11.11 -5.19 9.09
C LEU A 85 12.38 -5.83 9.69
N LYS A 86 12.93 -5.25 10.76
CA LYS A 86 14.08 -5.83 11.46
C LYS A 86 13.71 -7.16 12.12
N ASP A 87 12.58 -7.21 12.80
CA ASP A 87 12.09 -8.41 13.48
C ASP A 87 11.81 -9.53 12.46
N PHE A 88 11.13 -9.20 11.36
CA PHE A 88 10.88 -10.12 10.25
C PHE A 88 12.17 -10.64 9.61
N LYS A 89 13.14 -9.75 9.35
CA LYS A 89 14.44 -10.13 8.80
C LYS A 89 15.17 -11.11 9.73
N TYR A 90 15.13 -10.85 11.03
CA TYR A 90 15.74 -11.72 12.02
C TYR A 90 15.08 -13.10 12.06
N GLN A 91 13.74 -13.13 12.17
CA GLN A 91 12.96 -14.37 12.18
C GLN A 91 13.19 -15.19 10.90
N SER A 92 13.11 -14.56 9.73
CA SER A 92 13.36 -15.22 8.45
C SER A 92 14.78 -15.80 8.37
N SER A 93 15.78 -15.07 8.89
CA SER A 93 17.17 -15.56 8.94
C SER A 93 17.33 -16.78 9.85
N GLU A 94 16.64 -16.83 10.99
CA GLU A 94 16.62 -18.00 11.87
C GLU A 94 15.90 -19.20 11.22
N GLU A 95 14.76 -18.95 10.59
CA GLU A 95 14.02 -19.99 9.87
C GLU A 95 14.86 -20.58 8.73
N ILE A 96 15.55 -19.75 7.96
CA ILE A 96 16.48 -20.19 6.91
C ILE A 96 17.59 -21.07 7.50
N LYS A 97 18.24 -20.65 8.60
CA LYS A 97 19.27 -21.45 9.28
C LYS A 97 18.72 -22.81 9.75
N SER A 98 17.52 -22.82 10.33
CA SER A 98 16.83 -24.03 10.74
C SER A 98 16.55 -24.97 9.56
N LEU A 99 16.12 -24.43 8.41
CA LEU A 99 15.93 -25.20 7.19
C LEU A 99 17.24 -25.79 6.68
N TYR A 100 18.33 -25.01 6.63
CA TYR A 100 19.66 -25.53 6.28
C TYR A 100 20.07 -26.70 7.17
N ASN A 101 19.94 -26.56 8.49
CA ASN A 101 20.25 -27.64 9.43
C ASN A 101 19.38 -28.89 9.21
N LYS A 102 18.10 -28.72 8.82
CA LYS A 102 17.21 -29.84 8.49
C LYS A 102 17.62 -30.53 7.18
N VAL A 103 17.99 -29.75 6.16
CA VAL A 103 18.50 -30.28 4.89
C VAL A 103 19.77 -31.08 5.13
N GLU A 104 20.74 -30.54 5.87
CA GLU A 104 21.98 -31.25 6.22
C GLU A 104 21.71 -32.60 6.92
N LYS A 105 20.78 -32.62 7.89
CA LYS A 105 20.37 -33.87 8.55
C LYS A 105 19.76 -34.88 7.58
N ILE A 106 18.96 -34.41 6.61
CA ILE A 106 18.37 -35.28 5.59
C ILE A 106 19.45 -35.81 4.65
N GLU A 107 20.36 -34.96 4.18
CA GLU A 107 21.48 -35.36 3.32
C GLU A 107 22.34 -36.44 3.98
N ASN A 108 22.67 -36.27 5.26
CA ASN A 108 23.44 -37.27 6.01
C ASN A 108 22.69 -38.61 6.10
N ARG A 109 21.38 -38.58 6.40
CA ARG A 109 20.55 -39.80 6.45
C ARG A 109 20.41 -40.48 5.09
N VAL A 110 20.31 -39.73 4.00
CA VAL A 110 20.24 -40.27 2.63
C VAL A 110 21.56 -40.95 2.28
N LYS A 111 22.71 -40.32 2.53
CA LYS A 111 24.03 -40.93 2.32
C LYS A 111 24.20 -42.25 3.08
N GLU A 112 23.69 -42.31 4.32
CA GLU A 112 23.71 -43.54 5.13
C GLU A 112 22.74 -44.62 4.61
N THR A 113 21.65 -44.23 3.94
CA THR A 113 20.62 -45.16 3.44
C THR A 113 20.94 -45.70 2.03
N THR A 114 21.71 -44.98 1.21
CA THR A 114 21.95 -45.31 -0.21
C THR A 114 23.22 -46.13 -0.50
N LEU A 115 23.76 -46.91 0.43
CA LEU A 115 24.90 -47.82 0.14
C LEU A 115 24.66 -49.23 0.70
N PRO A 116 24.42 -50.20 -0.20
CA PRO A 116 25.45 -51.19 -0.50
C PRO A 116 26.13 -50.84 -1.83
N ASN A 117 27.46 -51.02 -1.90
CA ASN A 117 28.23 -50.88 -3.12
C ASN A 117 27.60 -51.70 -4.26
N ILE A 118 27.17 -51.03 -5.33
CA ILE A 118 26.69 -51.67 -6.56
C ILE A 118 27.80 -52.49 -7.23
N ASP A 119 29.07 -52.25 -6.88
CA ASP A 119 30.22 -53.02 -7.36
C ASP A 119 30.31 -54.44 -6.76
N ASP A 120 29.71 -54.72 -5.59
CA ASP A 120 29.75 -56.06 -4.98
C ASP A 120 28.70 -57.03 -5.55
N LEU A 121 27.78 -56.57 -6.40
CA LEU A 121 26.73 -57.39 -7.01
C LEU A 121 27.13 -58.02 -8.37
N ARG A 122 28.35 -57.77 -8.88
CA ARG A 122 28.81 -58.31 -10.18
C ARG A 122 29.65 -59.60 -10.08
N LEU A 123 29.81 -60.18 -8.89
CA LEU A 123 30.71 -61.31 -8.65
C LEU A 123 30.05 -62.52 -7.98
N GLU A 124 28.97 -63.03 -8.60
CA GLU A 124 28.69 -64.48 -8.55
C GLU A 124 28.55 -64.99 -9.97
N LYS A 125 29.70 -65.29 -10.62
CA LYS A 125 29.72 -66.12 -11.82
C LYS A 125 29.28 -67.54 -11.43
N LYS A 126 27.97 -67.81 -11.46
CA LYS A 126 27.48 -69.19 -11.60
C LYS A 126 28.13 -69.79 -12.85
N ASP A 127 28.66 -70.99 -12.73
CA ASP A 127 29.31 -71.72 -13.84
C ASP A 127 28.34 -71.85 -15.02
N ASP A 128 28.78 -71.50 -16.22
CA ASP A 128 27.92 -71.41 -17.41
C ASP A 128 27.23 -72.75 -17.71
N LYS A 129 27.84 -73.87 -17.28
CA LYS A 129 27.28 -75.22 -17.35
C LYS A 129 25.97 -75.37 -16.57
N GLU A 130 25.90 -74.81 -15.38
CA GLU A 130 24.73 -74.96 -14.50
C GLU A 130 23.55 -74.14 -15.06
N ARG A 131 23.87 -72.96 -15.61
CA ARG A 131 22.89 -72.07 -16.25
C ARG A 131 22.33 -72.67 -17.55
N VAL A 132 23.18 -73.31 -18.36
CA VAL A 132 22.75 -74.04 -19.58
C VAL A 132 21.78 -75.18 -19.22
N LYS A 133 22.07 -75.95 -18.17
CA LYS A 133 21.18 -77.04 -17.72
C LYS A 133 19.84 -76.52 -17.22
N GLU A 134 19.83 -75.50 -16.37
CA GLU A 134 18.60 -74.89 -15.84
C GLU A 134 17.69 -74.42 -17.00
N LEU A 135 18.24 -73.69 -17.97
CA LEU A 135 17.46 -73.18 -19.10
C LEU A 135 16.93 -74.29 -20.03
N PHE A 136 17.72 -75.35 -20.24
CA PHE A 136 17.28 -76.49 -21.04
C PHE A 136 16.18 -77.30 -20.35
N GLU A 137 16.24 -77.49 -19.03
CA GLU A 137 15.18 -78.16 -18.26
C GLU A 137 13.85 -77.39 -18.29
N ILE A 138 13.91 -76.05 -18.37
CA ILE A 138 12.73 -75.18 -18.50
C ILE A 138 12.12 -75.26 -19.91
N GLY A 139 12.81 -75.88 -20.88
CA GLY A 139 12.30 -76.17 -22.21
C GLY A 139 12.74 -75.18 -23.30
N TYR A 140 13.76 -74.36 -23.04
CA TYR A 140 14.35 -73.49 -24.06
C TYR A 140 15.12 -74.29 -25.11
N SER A 141 15.09 -73.82 -26.36
CA SER A 141 15.87 -74.39 -27.45
C SER A 141 17.35 -74.04 -27.32
N ILE A 142 18.21 -74.86 -27.94
CA ILE A 142 19.67 -74.70 -27.89
C ILE A 142 20.08 -73.34 -28.47
N GLU A 143 19.38 -72.88 -29.50
CA GLU A 143 19.60 -71.59 -30.17
C GLU A 143 19.21 -70.40 -29.28
N GLU A 144 18.17 -70.54 -28.46
CA GLU A 144 17.73 -69.51 -27.51
C GLU A 144 18.72 -69.39 -26.34
N ILE A 145 19.20 -70.52 -25.82
CA ILE A 145 20.20 -70.56 -24.74
C ILE A 145 21.53 -69.98 -25.23
N ALA A 146 21.95 -70.34 -26.44
CA ALA A 146 23.16 -69.82 -27.07
C ALA A 146 23.13 -68.28 -27.19
N LYS A 147 21.96 -67.73 -27.56
CA LYS A 147 21.78 -66.29 -27.67
C LYS A 147 21.75 -65.58 -26.31
N GLU A 148 21.13 -66.19 -25.31
CA GLU A 148 20.98 -65.60 -23.97
C GLU A 148 22.28 -65.61 -23.16
N LEU A 149 23.09 -66.66 -23.30
CA LEU A 149 24.37 -66.81 -22.59
C LEU A 149 25.58 -66.38 -23.43
N GLU A 150 25.37 -65.83 -24.62
CA GLU A 150 26.42 -65.44 -25.59
C GLU A 150 27.39 -66.60 -25.93
N LEU A 151 26.88 -67.83 -25.91
CA LEU A 151 27.62 -69.05 -26.28
C LEU A 151 27.29 -69.46 -27.71
N THR A 152 28.18 -70.19 -28.37
CA THR A 152 27.86 -70.82 -29.65
C THR A 152 26.94 -72.03 -29.45
N ALA A 153 26.05 -72.31 -30.41
CA ALA A 153 25.17 -73.49 -30.35
C ALA A 153 25.95 -74.82 -30.18
N GLY A 154 27.19 -74.88 -30.67
CA GLY A 154 28.10 -76.01 -30.46
C GLY A 154 28.59 -76.15 -29.02
N GLU A 155 28.87 -75.04 -28.33
CA GLU A 155 29.28 -75.02 -26.93
C GLU A 155 28.13 -75.43 -26.00
N VAL A 156 26.92 -74.94 -26.26
CA VAL A 156 25.71 -75.34 -25.52
C VAL A 156 25.45 -76.85 -25.65
N GLN A 157 25.60 -77.41 -26.87
CA GLN A 157 25.49 -78.86 -27.08
C GLN A 157 26.57 -79.66 -26.35
N LEU A 158 27.80 -79.13 -26.27
CA LEU A 158 28.88 -79.77 -25.53
C LEU A 158 28.59 -79.80 -24.03
N LEU A 159 28.14 -78.68 -23.47
CA LEU A 159 27.80 -78.53 -22.05
C LEU A 159 26.58 -79.36 -21.62
N LEU A 160 25.66 -79.66 -22.53
CA LEU A 160 24.54 -80.57 -22.27
C LEU A 160 24.95 -82.05 -22.34
N LYS A 161 26.02 -82.40 -23.09
CA LYS A 161 26.48 -83.78 -23.27
C LYS A 161 27.47 -84.26 -22.20
N PHE A 162 28.13 -83.36 -21.47
CA PHE A 162 29.16 -83.65 -20.46
C PHE A 162 28.80 -83.03 -19.10
#